data_AF-A0A2G2DMN2-F1
#
_entry.id   AF-A0A2G2DMN2-F1
#
_cell.length_a   1.000
_cell.length_b   1.000
_cell.length_c   1.000
_cell.angle_alpha   90.00
_cell.angle_beta   90.00
_cell.angle_gamma   90.00
#
_symmetry.space_group_name_H-M   'P 1'
#
loop_
_entity.id
_entity.type
_entity.pdbx_description
1 polymer ?
#
loop_
_entity_poly.entity_id
_entity_poly.type
_entity_poly.pdbx_seq_one_letter_code
_entity_poly.pdbx_strand_id
1 'polypeptide(L)'
;MTKEIGRRYVPKLANMHHVCEANYGRLLRLLPDCDTQDLQYQFEVNARLLYTIKIIECSRYTSTLEMSQKNQLDYEFLRPVVQVSLLYWRHIH
;
A
#
# COMPACT_ATOMS: atom_id res chain seq x y z
N MET A 1 -28.82 9.10 -36.20
CA MET A 1 -28.25 9.35 -34.85
C MET A 1 -27.42 8.13 -34.46
N THR A 2 -26.16 8.09 -34.88
CA THR A 2 -25.23 6.97 -34.63
C THR A 2 -24.64 7.13 -33.24
N LYS A 3 -24.98 6.19 -32.34
CA LYS A 3 -24.50 6.16 -30.96
C LYS A 3 -23.02 5.79 -30.98
N GLU A 4 -22.12 6.73 -30.70
CA GLU A 4 -20.70 6.44 -30.52
C GLU A 4 -20.55 5.51 -29.32
N ILE A 5 -20.28 4.24 -29.59
CA ILE A 5 -19.98 3.25 -28.55
C ILE A 5 -18.59 3.61 -28.03
N GLY A 6 -18.55 4.34 -26.91
CA GLY A 6 -17.29 4.70 -26.25
C GLY A 6 -16.39 3.48 -26.10
N ARG A 7 -15.11 3.63 -26.45
CA ARG A 7 -14.13 2.53 -26.42
C ARG A 7 -14.17 1.83 -25.06
N ARG A 8 -14.38 0.52 -25.07
CA ARG A 8 -14.33 -0.33 -23.87
C ARG A 8 -12.94 -0.19 -23.25
N TYR A 9 -12.88 0.18 -21.97
CA TYR A 9 -11.61 0.28 -21.25
C TYR A 9 -10.90 -1.08 -21.27
N VAL A 10 -9.70 -1.12 -21.84
CA VAL A 10 -8.81 -2.28 -21.81
C VAL A 10 -7.65 -1.92 -20.88
N PRO A 11 -7.56 -2.54 -19.70
CA PRO A 11 -6.46 -2.28 -18.78
C PRO A 11 -5.14 -2.71 -19.42
N LYS A 12 -4.18 -1.79 -19.46
CA LYS A 12 -2.81 -2.10 -19.86
C LYS A 12 -2.11 -2.78 -18.68
N LEU A 13 -2.19 -4.11 -18.62
CA LEU A 13 -1.63 -4.91 -17.52
C LEU A 13 -0.16 -4.56 -17.24
N ALA A 14 0.66 -4.41 -18.29
CA ALA A 14 2.07 -4.03 -18.16
C ALA A 14 2.27 -2.73 -17.35
N ASN A 15 1.43 -1.72 -17.59
CA ASN A 15 1.50 -0.45 -16.86
C ASN A 15 1.10 -0.63 -15.39
N MET A 16 0.08 -1.45 -15.12
CA MET A 16 -0.34 -1.76 -13.75
C MET A 16 0.76 -2.51 -12.98
N HIS A 17 1.40 -3.50 -13.60
CA HIS A 17 2.52 -4.22 -13.01
C HIS A 17 3.71 -3.30 -12.71
N HIS A 18 4.03 -2.36 -13.60
CA HIS A 18 5.10 -1.39 -13.38
C HIS A 18 4.84 -0.51 -12.15
N VAL A 19 3.58 -0.05 -11.98
CA VAL A 19 3.18 0.71 -10.79
C VAL A 19 3.31 -0.15 -9.53
N CYS A 20 2.88 -1.41 -9.57
CA CYS A 20 3.01 -2.33 -8.44
C CYS A 20 4.48 -2.58 -8.04
N GLU A 21 5.36 -2.78 -9.00
CA GLU A 21 6.80 -2.99 -8.77
C GLU A 21 7.46 -1.74 -8.15
N ALA A 22 7.15 -0.56 -8.68
CA ALA A 22 7.64 0.70 -8.12
C ALA A 22 7.12 0.94 -6.69
N ASN A 23 5.85 0.64 -6.44
CA ASN A 23 5.24 0.78 -5.11
C ASN A 23 5.84 -0.21 -4.12
N TYR A 24 6.04 -1.47 -4.52
CA TYR A 24 6.68 -2.50 -3.71
C TYR A 24 8.08 -2.08 -3.26
N GLY A 25 8.92 -1.61 -4.20
CA GLY A 25 10.26 -1.15 -3.87
C GLY A 25 10.28 0.06 -2.92
N ARG A 26 9.32 1.00 -3.08
CA ARG A 26 9.17 2.14 -2.14
C ARG A 26 8.76 1.68 -0.75
N LEU A 27 7.84 0.73 -0.67
CA LEU A 27 7.37 0.12 0.58
C LEU A 27 8.51 -0.54 1.35
N LEU A 28 9.31 -1.37 0.69
CA LEU A 28 10.49 -1.99 1.29
C LEU A 28 11.52 -0.96 1.78
N ARG A 29 11.62 0.19 1.11
CA ARG A 29 12.52 1.27 1.56
C ARG A 29 12.00 2.03 2.78
N LEU A 30 10.69 2.06 3.00
CA LEU A 30 10.07 2.70 4.16
C LEU A 30 10.06 1.77 5.38
N LEU A 31 10.12 0.46 5.17
CA LEU A 31 10.03 -0.57 6.19
C LEU A 31 11.41 -1.22 6.39
N PRO A 32 12.19 -0.82 7.42
CA PRO A 32 13.49 -1.43 7.68
C PRO A 32 13.41 -2.91 8.06
N ASP A 33 12.26 -3.38 8.54
CA ASP A 33 11.94 -4.78 8.77
C ASP A 33 10.49 -5.05 8.35
N CYS A 34 10.26 -6.11 7.57
CA CYS A 34 8.96 -6.44 6.99
C CYS A 34 8.41 -7.79 7.49
N ASP A 35 9.16 -8.47 8.36
CA ASP A 35 8.92 -9.85 8.76
C ASP A 35 8.58 -9.99 10.25
N THR A 36 8.73 -8.92 11.04
CA THR A 36 8.36 -8.92 12.46
C THR A 36 6.90 -8.49 12.64
N GLN A 37 6.08 -9.39 13.17
CA GLN A 37 4.67 -9.10 13.47
C GLN A 37 4.54 -7.98 14.54
N ASP A 38 3.48 -7.18 14.43
CA ASP A 38 3.17 -6.03 15.31
C ASP A 38 4.16 -4.87 15.26
N LEU A 39 5.12 -4.91 14.33
CA LEU A 39 6.00 -3.78 14.10
C LEU A 39 5.20 -2.61 13.50
N GLN A 40 5.44 -1.43 14.06
CA GLN A 40 4.75 -0.20 13.68
C GLN A 40 5.77 0.87 13.35
N TYR A 41 5.56 1.50 12.20
CA TYR A 41 6.36 2.62 11.73
C TYR A 41 5.50 3.87 11.63
N GLN A 42 6.00 4.98 12.14
CA GLN A 42 5.35 6.27 12.04
C GLN A 42 6.19 7.21 11.19
N PHE A 43 5.53 7.89 10.27
CA PHE A 43 6.14 8.81 9.32
C PHE A 43 5.42 10.14 9.41
N GLU A 44 6.18 11.20 9.64
CA GLU A 44 5.68 12.56 9.53
C GLU A 44 6.22 13.17 8.24
N VAL A 45 5.32 13.47 7.29
CA VAL A 45 5.68 14.17 6.06
C VAL A 45 5.67 15.68 6.29
N ASN A 46 4.71 16.15 7.10
CA ASN A 46 4.62 17.50 7.64
C ASN A 46 3.64 17.51 8.83
N ALA A 47 3.46 18.68 9.46
CA ALA A 47 2.59 18.88 10.62
C ALA A 47 1.12 18.42 10.49
N ARG A 48 0.63 18.15 9.26
CA ARG A 48 -0.75 17.68 8.99
C ARG A 48 -0.81 16.27 8.39
N LEU A 49 0.34 15.74 7.98
CA LEU A 49 0.45 14.46 7.27
C LEU A 49 1.29 13.50 8.10
N LEU A 50 0.64 12.90 9.09
CA LEU A 50 1.21 11.84 9.91
C LEU A 50 0.61 10.51 9.46
N TYR A 51 1.48 9.55 9.13
CA TYR A 51 1.09 8.21 8.70
C TYR A 51 1.64 7.17 9.65
N THR A 52 0.90 6.08 9.80
CA THR A 52 1.31 4.89 10.53
C THR A 52 1.22 3.70 9.59
N ILE A 53 2.27 2.88 9.53
CA ILE A 53 2.24 1.58 8.86
C ILE A 53 2.40 0.53 9.94
N LYS A 54 1.47 -0.42 10.03
CA LYS A 54 1.50 -1.53 10.97
C LYS A 54 1.53 -2.85 10.21
N ILE A 55 2.40 -3.76 10.61
CA ILE A 55 2.40 -5.16 10.15
C ILE A 55 1.30 -5.90 10.92
N ILE A 56 0.19 -6.23 10.26
CA ILE A 56 -0.97 -6.88 10.90
C ILE A 56 -0.90 -8.39 10.83
N GLU A 57 -0.25 -8.93 9.80
CA GLU A 57 -0.05 -10.37 9.63
C GLU A 57 1.27 -10.61 8.93
N CYS A 58 2.04 -11.57 9.43
CA CYS A 58 3.25 -12.02 8.77
C CYS A 58 3.16 -13.54 8.58
N SER A 59 3.40 -13.98 7.35
CA SER A 59 3.51 -15.39 6.97
C SER A 59 4.75 -15.58 6.12
N ARG A 60 5.17 -16.84 5.92
CA ARG A 60 6.43 -17.18 5.24
C ARG A 60 6.68 -16.49 3.89
N TYR A 61 5.63 -16.16 3.13
CA TYR A 61 5.76 -15.53 1.80
C TYR A 61 4.90 -14.29 1.62
N THR A 62 4.18 -13.88 2.67
CA THR A 62 3.24 -12.78 2.59
C THR A 62 3.24 -12.00 3.89
N SER A 63 3.45 -10.69 3.82
CA SER A 63 3.20 -9.78 4.93
C SER A 63 2.04 -8.87 4.58
N THR A 64 1.03 -8.80 5.43
CA THR A 64 -0.07 -7.86 5.29
C THR A 64 0.17 -6.67 6.19
N LEU A 65 0.08 -5.49 5.58
CA LEU A 65 0.34 -4.20 6.18
C LEU A 65 -0.94 -3.38 6.19
N GLU A 66 -1.14 -2.61 7.24
CA GLU A 66 -2.12 -1.55 7.29
C GLU A 66 -1.41 -0.20 7.29
N MET A 67 -1.80 0.68 6.36
CA MET A 67 -1.38 2.07 6.33
C MET A 67 -2.55 2.95 6.72
N SER A 68 -2.38 3.76 7.76
CA SER A 68 -3.39 4.71 8.22
C SER A 68 -2.82 6.11 8.33
N GLN A 69 -3.61 7.11 7.94
CA GLN A 69 -3.28 8.50 8.27
C GLN A 69 -3.82 8.83 9.65
N LYS A 70 -2.96 9.35 10.53
CA LYS A 70 -3.40 10.04 11.73
C LYS A 70 -4.03 11.36 11.33
N ASN A 71 -5.36 11.41 11.38
CA ASN A 71 -6.10 12.66 11.23
C ASN A 71 -6.07 13.42 12.57
N GLN A 72 -5.98 14.74 12.51
CA GLN A 72 -6.13 15.60 13.68
C GLN A 72 -7.60 15.67 14.14
N LEU A 73 -8.53 15.33 13.25
CA LEU A 73 -9.95 15.19 13.57
C LEU A 73 -10.19 13.78 14.13
N ASP A 74 -10.79 13.71 15.32
CA ASP A 74 -10.98 12.48 16.13
C ASP A 74 -11.96 11.44 15.50
N TYR A 75 -12.49 11.74 14.31
CA TYR A 75 -13.46 10.88 13.63
C TYR A 75 -12.78 9.70 12.94
N GLU A 76 -12.92 8.52 13.53
CA GLU A 76 -12.35 7.27 13.01
C GLU A 76 -12.77 6.97 11.58
N PHE A 77 -14.03 7.19 11.23
CA PHE A 77 -14.58 6.91 9.89
C PHE A 77 -14.04 7.83 8.78
N LEU A 78 -13.42 8.96 9.14
CA LEU A 78 -12.78 9.86 8.18
C LEU A 78 -11.29 9.59 8.01
N ARG A 79 -10.74 8.59 8.73
CA ARG A 79 -9.33 8.24 8.60
C ARG A 79 -9.14 7.37 7.35
N PRO A 80 -8.32 7.82 6.39
CA PRO A 80 -7.98 6.96 5.27
C PRO A 80 -7.11 5.82 5.77
N VAL A 81 -7.57 4.59 5.52
CA VAL A 81 -6.88 3.35 5.85
C VAL A 81 -6.77 2.51 4.59
N VAL A 82 -5.59 1.98 4.31
CA VAL A 82 -5.31 1.10 3.18
C VAL A 82 -4.61 -0.15 3.68
N GLN A 83 -5.12 -1.32 3.31
CA GLN A 83 -4.45 -2.59 3.57
C GLN A 83 -3.69 -3.04 2.31
N VAL A 84 -2.44 -3.45 2.50
CA VAL A 84 -1.53 -3.85 1.43
C VAL A 84 -0.92 -5.20 1.77
N SER A 85 -1.04 -6.17 0.87
CA SER A 85 -0.36 -7.47 0.99
C SER A 85 0.91 -7.46 0.14
N LEU A 86 2.06 -7.63 0.79
CA LEU A 86 3.36 -7.81 0.15
C LEU A 86 3.59 -9.29 -0.12
N LEU A 87 3.97 -9.64 -1.34
CA LEU A 87 4.21 -11.01 -1.78
C LEU A 87 5.70 -11.18 -2.14
N TYR A 88 6.42 -12.06 -1.42
CA TYR A 88 7.88 -12.23 -1.55
C TYR A 88 8.33 -13.23 -2.62
N TRP A 89 7.41 -13.69 -3.48
CA TRP A 89 7.64 -14.75 -4.48
C TRP A 89 8.76 -14.45 -5.50
N ARG A 90 9.25 -13.20 -5.60
CA ARG A 90 10.34 -12.80 -6.52
C ARG A 90 11.71 -12.60 -5.86
N HIS A 91 11.85 -12.71 -4.54
CA HIS A 91 13.14 -12.53 -3.86
C HIS A 91 13.84 -13.83 -3.47
N ILE A 92 13.26 -14.99 -3.81
CA ILE A 92 14.00 -16.25 -3.86
C ILE A 92 14.59 -16.35 -5.26
N HIS A 93 15.75 -15.72 -5.48
CA HIS A 93 16.83 -16.05 -6.44
C HIS A 93 17.77 -14.85 -6.65
#